data_AF-A0A9R0X1N9-F1
#
_entry.id   AF-A0A9R0X1N9-F1
#
_cell.length_a   1.000
_cell.length_b   1.000
_cell.length_c   1.000
_cell.angle_alpha   90.00
_cell.angle_beta   90.00
_cell.angle_gamma   90.00
#
_symmetry.space_group_name_H-M   'P 1'
#
loop_
_entity.id
_entity.type
_entity.pdbx_description
1 polymer ?
#
loop_
_entity_poly.entity_id
_entity_poly.type
_entity_poly.pdbx_seq_one_letter_code
_entity_poly.pdbx_strand_id
1 'polypeptide(L)'
;MVDMGEPILYGPDVPTKLSSTKNEAVVKAELAIDGLAWHVTCVSMGNPHCITFGSEELKVLHVDDLKLSDIGPKFEHHEMFPAREFVEVLSRSHLKMRVWERGAGATLACGTGACAVVVAAVLEGRAVIQKCVVDLPGGPLEIEWREDNNHVYMTGPAEAVFYGSVVH
;
A
#
# COMPACT_ATOMS: atom_id res chain seq x y z
N MET A 1 0.37 19.09 5.43
CA MET A 1 -0.34 17.98 6.08
C MET A 1 -1.74 17.93 5.51
N VAL A 2 -2.20 16.75 5.13
CA VAL A 2 -3.51 16.45 4.57
C VAL A 2 -4.17 15.41 5.46
N ASP A 3 -5.42 15.63 5.84
CA ASP A 3 -6.26 14.60 6.46
C ASP A 3 -6.85 13.73 5.33
N MET A 4 -6.46 12.45 5.33
CA MET A 4 -6.84 11.48 4.30
C MET A 4 -8.11 10.70 4.70
N GLY A 5 -8.70 11.02 5.85
CA GLY A 5 -9.87 10.34 6.39
C GLY A 5 -9.56 9.00 7.05
N GLU A 6 -10.62 8.23 7.31
CA GLU A 6 -10.53 6.93 7.95
C GLU A 6 -10.21 5.82 6.93
N PRO A 7 -9.39 4.82 7.30
CA PRO A 7 -9.18 3.64 6.48
C PRO A 7 -10.41 2.73 6.52
N ILE A 8 -10.80 2.22 5.34
CA ILE A 8 -11.84 1.20 5.21
C ILE A 8 -11.15 -0.18 5.27
N LEU A 9 -11.53 -0.98 6.27
CA LEU A 9 -10.91 -2.29 6.54
C LEU A 9 -11.84 -3.48 6.27
N TYR A 10 -13.16 -3.26 6.29
CA TYR A 10 -14.13 -4.32 6.03
C TYR A 10 -13.93 -4.86 4.62
N GLY A 11 -13.57 -6.14 4.49
CA GLY A 11 -13.14 -6.74 3.21
C GLY A 11 -14.09 -6.45 2.02
N PRO A 12 -15.42 -6.65 2.19
CA PRO A 12 -16.38 -6.33 1.14
C PRO A 12 -16.41 -4.86 0.69
N ASP A 13 -16.02 -3.91 1.55
CA ASP A 13 -15.96 -2.47 1.24
C ASP A 13 -14.59 -2.03 0.67
N VAL A 14 -13.57 -2.91 0.71
CA VAL A 14 -12.26 -2.76 0.02
C VAL A 14 -12.32 -3.30 -1.42
N PRO A 15 -13.51 -3.44 -2.00
CA PRO A 15 -13.87 -4.42 -3.04
C PRO A 15 -12.89 -5.58 -3.29
N THR A 16 -12.71 -6.47 -2.31
CA THR A 16 -11.99 -7.74 -2.49
C THR A 16 -12.89 -8.95 -2.30
N LYS A 17 -12.64 -10.03 -3.06
CA LYS A 17 -13.29 -11.34 -2.81
C LYS A 17 -12.48 -12.20 -1.82
N LEU A 18 -11.38 -11.68 -1.25
CA LEU A 18 -10.59 -12.43 -0.27
C LEU A 18 -11.40 -12.51 1.01
N SER A 19 -11.43 -13.70 1.60
CA SER A 19 -12.07 -13.89 2.90
C SER A 19 -11.36 -13.07 3.96
N SER A 20 -12.13 -12.40 4.81
CA SER A 20 -11.61 -11.74 6.00
C SER A 20 -10.93 -12.73 6.93
N THR A 21 -9.76 -12.36 7.45
CA THR A 21 -8.93 -13.21 8.32
C THR A 21 -8.82 -12.66 9.75
N LYS A 22 -9.11 -11.38 9.98
CA LYS A 22 -9.01 -10.74 11.30
C LYS A 22 -10.06 -9.63 11.43
N ASN A 23 -11.00 -9.78 12.36
CA ASN A 23 -12.02 -8.77 12.67
C ASN A 23 -12.70 -8.20 11.41
N GLU A 24 -13.17 -9.07 10.53
CA GLU A 24 -13.81 -8.71 9.24
C GLU A 24 -12.89 -8.00 8.20
N ALA A 25 -11.63 -7.74 8.55
CA ALA A 25 -10.61 -7.28 7.64
C ALA A 25 -9.80 -8.43 7.02
N VAL A 26 -9.23 -8.16 5.85
CA VAL A 26 -8.29 -9.06 5.17
C VAL A 26 -6.88 -8.66 5.60
N VAL A 27 -6.32 -9.36 6.58
CA VAL A 27 -5.00 -9.10 7.16
C VAL A 27 -4.12 -10.34 7.01
N LYS A 28 -3.00 -10.20 6.32
CA LYS A 28 -2.03 -11.27 6.05
C LYS A 28 -2.70 -12.53 5.47
N ALA A 29 -3.69 -12.34 4.60
CA ALA A 29 -4.37 -13.43 3.91
C ALA A 29 -3.47 -14.00 2.81
N GLU A 30 -3.66 -15.28 2.51
CA GLU A 30 -2.93 -15.95 1.43
C GLU A 30 -3.53 -15.59 0.06
N LEU A 31 -2.68 -15.25 -0.89
CA LEU A 31 -3.00 -14.99 -2.29
C LEU A 31 -2.04 -15.77 -3.18
N ALA A 32 -2.55 -16.79 -3.88
CA ALA A 32 -1.77 -17.59 -4.80
C ALA A 32 -1.55 -16.82 -6.12
N ILE A 33 -0.30 -16.50 -6.44
CA ILE A 33 0.10 -15.84 -7.68
C ILE A 33 1.20 -16.68 -8.34
N ASP A 34 0.93 -17.20 -9.53
CA ASP A 34 1.89 -18.00 -10.31
C ASP A 34 2.47 -19.19 -9.52
N GLY A 35 1.62 -19.85 -8.72
CA GLY A 35 2.01 -20.98 -7.88
C GLY A 35 2.71 -20.61 -6.56
N LEU A 36 3.00 -19.33 -6.31
CA LEU A 36 3.58 -18.84 -5.08
C LEU A 36 2.52 -18.25 -4.14
N ALA A 37 2.55 -18.65 -2.86
CA ALA A 37 1.67 -18.14 -1.82
C ALA A 37 2.20 -16.80 -1.26
N TRP A 38 1.57 -15.69 -1.65
CA TRP A 38 1.86 -14.36 -1.12
C TRP A 38 0.97 -14.04 0.08
N HIS A 39 1.50 -13.28 1.03
CA HIS A 39 0.70 -12.73 2.11
C HIS A 39 0.32 -11.30 1.80
N VAL A 40 -0.97 -11.01 1.83
CA VAL A 40 -1.52 -9.70 1.51
C VAL A 40 -2.44 -9.18 2.61
N THR A 41 -2.41 -7.86 2.79
CA THR A 41 -3.35 -7.12 3.62
C THR A 41 -4.07 -6.11 2.72
N CYS A 42 -5.38 -5.97 2.90
CA CYS A 42 -6.22 -5.12 2.05
C CYS A 42 -6.77 -3.95 2.86
N VAL A 43 -6.60 -2.75 2.33
CA VAL A 43 -7.05 -1.49 2.92
C VAL A 43 -7.61 -0.63 1.80
N SER A 44 -8.67 0.12 2.06
CA SER A 44 -9.12 1.17 1.14
C SER A 44 -8.99 2.54 1.80
N MET A 45 -8.45 3.51 1.07
CA MET A 45 -8.41 4.92 1.45
C MET A 45 -9.40 5.74 0.57
N GLY A 46 -10.52 5.11 0.20
CA GLY A 46 -11.44 5.57 -0.85
C GLY A 46 -11.21 4.89 -2.21
N ASN A 47 -10.00 4.34 -2.39
CA ASN A 47 -9.66 3.40 -3.46
C ASN A 47 -8.95 2.18 -2.86
N PRO A 48 -9.08 0.98 -3.45
CA PRO A 48 -8.58 -0.25 -2.85
C PRO A 48 -7.08 -0.48 -3.08
N HIS A 49 -6.39 -0.89 -2.02
CA HIS A 49 -4.96 -1.19 -1.97
C HIS A 49 -4.73 -2.64 -1.51
N CYS A 50 -3.66 -3.24 -2.02
CA CYS A 50 -3.29 -4.61 -1.71
C CYS A 50 -1.79 -4.65 -1.41
N ILE A 51 -1.50 -4.70 -0.12
CA ILE A 51 -0.18 -4.51 0.44
C ILE A 51 0.43 -5.87 0.74
N THR A 52 1.68 -6.08 0.35
CA THR A 52 2.44 -7.27 0.70
C THR A 52 3.78 -6.92 1.32
N PHE A 53 4.14 -7.68 2.36
CA PHE A 53 5.46 -7.65 2.98
C PHE A 53 6.30 -8.87 2.61
N GLY A 54 5.81 -9.71 1.68
CA GLY A 54 6.49 -10.93 1.27
C GLY A 54 5.57 -12.11 0.98
N SER A 55 6.20 -13.23 0.63
CA SER A 55 5.58 -14.53 0.44
C SER A 55 6.07 -15.54 1.48
N GLU A 56 5.56 -16.76 1.43
CA GLU A 56 6.12 -17.87 2.21
C GLU A 56 7.63 -18.08 1.95
N GLU A 57 8.06 -17.93 0.69
CA GLU A 57 9.46 -18.08 0.28
C GLU A 57 10.28 -16.80 0.49
N LEU A 58 9.67 -15.64 0.27
CA LEU A 58 10.30 -14.31 0.39
C LEU A 58 9.79 -13.62 1.66
N LYS A 59 10.27 -14.07 2.82
CA LYS A 59 9.83 -13.56 4.14
C LYS A 59 10.17 -12.10 4.39
N VAL A 60 11.20 -11.60 3.70
CA VAL A 60 11.63 -10.20 3.70
C VAL A 60 11.81 -9.78 2.25
N LEU A 61 11.18 -8.66 1.88
CA LEU A 61 11.35 -8.05 0.57
C LEU A 61 12.46 -7.01 0.62
N HIS A 62 13.37 -7.06 -0.34
CA HIS A 62 14.19 -5.93 -0.73
C HIS A 62 13.56 -5.32 -1.97
N VAL A 63 12.82 -4.21 -1.81
CA VAL A 63 11.90 -3.74 -2.84
C VAL A 63 12.60 -3.23 -4.11
N ASP A 64 13.88 -2.84 -3.99
CA ASP A 64 14.70 -2.42 -5.14
C ASP A 64 15.10 -3.61 -6.04
N ASP A 65 15.23 -4.80 -5.46
CA ASP A 65 15.59 -6.03 -6.18
C ASP A 65 14.38 -6.65 -6.90
N LEU A 66 13.17 -6.19 -6.59
CA LEU A 66 11.95 -6.66 -7.23
C LEU A 66 11.86 -6.16 -8.67
N LYS A 67 11.83 -7.11 -9.61
CA LYS A 67 11.46 -6.87 -11.01
C LYS A 67 9.95 -6.68 -11.11
N LEU A 68 9.48 -5.46 -10.81
CA LEU A 68 8.05 -5.13 -10.87
C LEU A 68 7.43 -5.35 -12.25
N SER A 69 8.21 -5.23 -13.34
CA SER A 69 7.75 -5.56 -14.69
C SER A 69 7.36 -7.03 -14.85
N ASP A 70 7.97 -7.93 -14.06
CA ASP A 70 7.74 -9.37 -14.17
C ASP A 70 6.65 -9.81 -13.19
N ILE A 71 6.63 -9.21 -12.00
CA ILE A 71 5.71 -9.55 -10.92
C ILE A 71 4.40 -8.78 -11.06
N GLY A 72 4.46 -7.48 -11.32
CA GLY A 72 3.30 -6.58 -11.42
C GLY A 72 2.18 -7.10 -12.32
N PRO A 73 2.43 -7.49 -13.58
CA PRO A 73 1.40 -8.03 -14.47
C PRO A 73 0.73 -9.31 -13.95
N LYS A 74 1.47 -10.15 -13.20
CA LYS A 74 0.93 -11.38 -12.60
C LYS A 74 -0.10 -11.06 -11.50
N PHE A 75 0.06 -9.92 -10.84
CA PHE A 75 -0.92 -9.39 -9.91
C PHE A 75 -2.00 -8.54 -10.61
N GLU A 76 -1.68 -7.86 -11.70
CA GLU A 76 -2.55 -6.89 -12.41
C GLU A 76 -3.82 -7.51 -12.97
N HIS A 77 -3.73 -8.73 -13.49
CA HIS A 77 -4.87 -9.49 -14.01
C HIS A 77 -5.63 -10.25 -12.93
N HIS A 78 -5.13 -10.25 -11.69
CA HIS A 78 -5.88 -10.84 -10.60
C HIS A 78 -7.10 -9.94 -10.35
N GLU A 79 -8.31 -10.49 -10.56
CA GLU A 79 -9.61 -9.78 -10.55
C GLU A 79 -9.87 -8.95 -9.28
N MET A 80 -9.05 -9.14 -8.26
CA MET A 80 -9.33 -8.78 -6.89
C MET A 80 -8.92 -7.36 -6.54
N PHE A 81 -8.06 -6.68 -7.32
CA PHE A 81 -7.49 -5.41 -6.85
C PHE A 81 -6.80 -4.58 -7.96
N PRO A 82 -7.01 -3.26 -8.02
CA PRO A 82 -6.44 -2.35 -9.01
C PRO A 82 -5.03 -1.78 -8.71
N ALA A 83 -4.56 -1.75 -7.46
CA ALA A 83 -3.21 -1.30 -7.09
C ALA A 83 -2.51 -2.34 -6.17
N ARG A 84 -1.17 -2.42 -6.25
CA ARG A 84 -0.33 -3.29 -5.41
C ARG A 84 0.83 -2.54 -4.81
N GLU A 85 1.04 -2.73 -3.53
CA GLU A 85 2.11 -2.11 -2.78
C GLU A 85 3.04 -3.19 -2.21
N PHE A 86 4.31 -3.15 -2.64
CA PHE A 86 5.37 -4.01 -2.12
C PHE A 86 6.15 -3.24 -1.08
N VAL A 87 6.33 -3.81 0.11
CA VAL A 87 6.87 -3.08 1.26
C VAL A 87 8.05 -3.82 1.88
N GLU A 88 9.12 -3.06 2.10
CA GLU A 88 10.28 -3.42 2.91
C GLU A 88 10.19 -2.68 4.25
N VAL A 89 10.30 -3.43 5.35
CA VAL A 89 10.27 -2.86 6.71
C VAL A 89 11.70 -2.57 7.13
N LEU A 90 12.09 -1.30 7.15
CA LEU A 90 13.42 -0.87 7.60
C LEU A 90 13.49 -0.76 9.13
N SER A 91 12.41 -0.25 9.75
CA SER A 91 12.19 -0.24 11.19
C SER A 91 10.69 -0.14 11.52
N ARG A 92 10.32 -0.11 12.81
CA ARG A 92 8.91 0.02 13.21
C ARG A 92 8.29 1.39 12.89
N SER A 93 9.08 2.37 12.47
CA SER A 93 8.66 3.73 12.10
C SER A 93 9.24 4.18 10.75
N HIS A 94 9.81 3.27 9.97
CA HIS A 94 10.40 3.57 8.66
C HIS A 94 10.17 2.39 7.72
N LEU A 95 9.41 2.65 6.67
CA LEU A 95 9.07 1.69 5.62
C LEU A 95 9.61 2.20 4.29
N LYS A 96 9.90 1.28 3.39
CA LYS A 96 10.21 1.58 2.00
C LYS A 96 9.24 0.82 1.12
N MET A 97 8.70 1.46 0.10
CA MET A 97 7.72 0.82 -0.77
C MET A 97 7.96 1.08 -2.24
N ARG A 98 7.42 0.17 -3.05
CA ARG A 98 7.16 0.41 -4.47
C ARG A 98 5.75 -0.01 -4.81
N VAL A 99 5.18 0.60 -5.84
CA VAL A 99 3.79 0.38 -6.25
C VAL A 99 3.72 -0.07 -7.70
N TRP A 100 2.77 -0.95 -7.99
CA TRP A 100 2.32 -1.29 -9.34
C TRP A 100 0.83 -0.98 -9.46
N GLU A 101 0.50 -0.03 -10.34
CA GLU A 101 -0.87 0.39 -10.60
C GLU A 101 -1.37 -0.21 -11.91
N ARG A 102 -2.59 -0.78 -11.90
CA ARG A 102 -3.21 -1.33 -13.10
C ARG A 102 -3.34 -0.27 -14.18
N GLY A 103 -2.81 -0.54 -15.37
CA GLY A 103 -2.82 0.37 -16.51
C GLY A 103 -1.81 1.53 -16.47
N ALA A 104 -1.13 1.76 -15.35
CA ALA A 104 -0.07 2.77 -15.22
C ALA A 104 1.33 2.16 -14.96
N GLY A 105 1.39 0.91 -14.50
CA GLY A 105 2.63 0.21 -14.18
C GLY A 105 3.29 0.73 -12.90
N ALA A 106 4.62 0.75 -12.88
CA ALA A 106 5.37 1.24 -11.72
C ALA A 106 5.35 2.77 -11.66
N THR A 107 4.61 3.33 -10.70
CA THR A 107 4.52 4.78 -10.47
C THR A 107 5.56 5.26 -9.45
N LEU A 108 5.89 6.55 -9.50
CA LEU A 108 6.92 7.13 -8.62
C LEU A 108 6.42 7.35 -7.20
N ALA A 109 5.14 7.67 -7.02
CA ALA A 109 4.54 7.88 -5.72
C ALA A 109 3.02 7.66 -5.79
N CYS A 110 2.46 7.14 -4.70
CA CYS A 110 1.02 7.00 -4.51
C CYS A 110 0.69 7.39 -3.07
N GLY A 111 0.06 8.55 -2.87
CA GLY A 111 -0.22 9.08 -1.52
C GLY A 111 -1.18 8.20 -0.73
N THR A 112 -2.29 7.79 -1.34
CA THR A 112 -3.24 6.85 -0.71
C THR A 112 -2.61 5.47 -0.47
N GLY A 113 -1.71 5.03 -1.36
CA GLY A 113 -0.91 3.81 -1.18
C GLY A 113 0.02 3.89 0.03
N ALA A 114 0.72 5.00 0.23
CA ALA A 114 1.57 5.20 1.41
C ALA A 114 0.76 5.17 2.72
N CYS A 115 -0.43 5.79 2.72
CA CYS A 115 -1.37 5.70 3.84
C CYS A 115 -1.78 4.25 4.14
N ALA A 116 -2.22 3.53 3.10
CA ALA A 116 -2.65 2.13 3.21
C ALA A 116 -1.53 1.20 3.69
N VAL A 117 -0.29 1.43 3.27
CA VAL A 117 0.90 0.68 3.70
C VAL A 117 1.14 0.80 5.20
N VAL A 118 1.01 2.00 5.77
CA VAL A 118 1.20 2.18 7.22
C VAL A 118 0.08 1.50 8.00
N VAL A 119 -1.17 1.64 7.57
CA VAL A 119 -2.31 0.94 8.19
C VAL A 119 -2.08 -0.59 8.17
N ALA A 120 -1.71 -1.15 7.02
CA ALA A 120 -1.40 -2.57 6.89
C ALA A 120 -0.24 -3.02 7.80
N ALA A 121 0.83 -2.22 7.88
CA ALA A 121 1.99 -2.52 8.72
C ALA A 121 1.62 -2.54 10.21
N VAL A 122 0.73 -1.64 10.65
CA VAL A 122 0.21 -1.64 12.03
C VAL A 122 -0.69 -2.86 12.27
N LEU A 123 -1.60 -3.19 11.36
CA LEU A 123 -2.51 -4.35 11.49
C LEU A 123 -1.76 -5.69 11.59
N GLU A 124 -0.62 -5.81 10.90
CA GLU A 124 0.30 -6.95 10.95
C GLU A 124 1.32 -6.88 12.11
N GLY A 125 1.33 -5.80 12.91
CA GLY A 125 2.25 -5.62 14.04
C GLY A 125 3.70 -5.30 13.65
N ARG A 126 3.94 -4.91 12.40
CA ARG A 126 5.26 -4.58 11.82
C ARG A 126 5.68 -3.15 12.11
N ALA A 127 4.71 -2.23 12.14
CA ALA A 127 4.91 -0.83 12.52
C ALA A 127 4.17 -0.51 13.82
N VAL A 128 4.54 0.61 14.45
CA VAL A 128 3.78 1.18 15.57
C VAL A 128 2.73 2.15 15.04
N ILE A 129 1.62 2.29 15.77
CA ILE A 129 0.56 3.27 15.47
C ILE A 129 0.98 4.69 15.90
N GLN A 130 2.01 5.17 15.24
CA GLN A 130 2.56 6.52 15.39
C GLN A 130 2.97 7.03 14.01
N LYS A 131 3.62 8.19 13.98
CA LYS A 131 4.24 8.70 12.77
C LYS A 131 5.26 7.70 12.21
N CYS A 132 5.12 7.39 10.93
CA CYS A 132 5.97 6.52 10.15
C CYS A 132 6.45 7.26 8.90
N VAL A 133 7.73 7.13 8.58
CA VAL A 133 8.27 7.61 7.30
C VAL A 133 8.14 6.50 6.27
N VAL A 134 7.58 6.82 5.10
CA VAL A 134 7.48 5.90 3.97
C VAL A 134 8.32 6.45 2.83
N ASP A 135 9.38 5.72 2.46
CA ASP A 135 10.20 6.04 1.30
C ASP A 135 9.52 5.50 0.04
N LEU A 136 9.16 6.40 -0.88
CA LEU A 136 8.70 6.08 -2.24
C LEU A 136 9.78 6.48 -3.25
N PRO A 137 9.76 5.93 -4.49
CA PRO A 137 10.70 6.35 -5.53
C PRO A 137 10.72 7.87 -5.80
N GLY A 138 9.58 8.54 -5.65
CA GLY A 138 9.42 9.99 -5.81
C GLY A 138 9.81 10.83 -4.59
N GLY A 139 10.21 10.21 -3.48
CA GLY A 139 10.57 10.89 -2.24
C GLY A 139 9.77 10.40 -1.02
N PRO A 140 10.21 10.76 0.20
CA PRO A 140 9.59 10.30 1.43
C PRO A 140 8.26 11.03 1.72
N LEU A 141 7.33 10.29 2.32
CA LEU A 141 6.11 10.81 2.93
C LEU A 141 6.09 10.48 4.42
N GLU A 142 5.64 11.43 5.24
CA GLU A 142 5.31 11.17 6.64
C GLU A 142 3.84 10.81 6.76
N ILE A 143 3.56 9.67 7.35
CA ILE A 143 2.22 9.13 7.52
C ILE A 143 1.96 8.91 9.01
N GLU A 144 0.80 9.34 9.50
CA GLU A 144 0.40 9.15 10.89
C GLU A 144 -1.05 8.67 10.93
N TRP A 145 -1.27 7.43 11.39
CA TRP A 145 -2.62 6.94 11.71
C TRP A 145 -2.86 7.15 13.21
N ARG A 146 -3.88 7.95 13.55
CA ARG A 146 -4.14 8.34 14.94
C ARG A 146 -5.25 7.52 15.56
N GLU A 147 -5.02 7.02 16.76
CA GLU A 147 -5.99 6.24 17.52
C GLU A 147 -7.16 7.06 18.07
N ASP A 148 -6.97 8.37 18.27
CA ASP A 148 -7.96 9.24 18.92
C ASP A 148 -9.18 9.52 18.03
N ASN A 149 -8.99 9.52 16.71
CA ASN A 149 -10.04 9.77 15.73
C ASN A 149 -10.09 8.76 14.58
N ASN A 150 -9.19 7.77 14.55
CA ASN A 150 -9.08 6.78 13.47
C ASN A 150 -8.67 7.36 12.09
N HIS A 151 -8.27 8.63 12.01
CA HIS A 151 -7.88 9.27 10.74
C HIS A 151 -6.40 9.02 10.40
N VAL A 152 -6.10 8.97 9.10
CA VAL A 152 -4.74 8.94 8.56
C VAL A 152 -4.35 10.30 8.04
N TYR A 153 -3.21 10.81 8.50
CA TYR A 153 -2.64 12.08 8.08
C TYR A 153 -1.41 11.85 7.22
N MET A 154 -1.30 12.59 6.11
CA MET A 154 -0.17 12.52 5.19
C MET A 154 0.52 13.88 5.10
N THR A 155 1.85 13.88 5.18
CA THR A 155 2.68 15.07 4.94
C THR A 155 3.78 14.73 3.94
N GLY A 156 3.87 15.56 2.90
CA GLY A 156 4.87 15.45 1.85
C GLY A 156 5.10 16.78 1.15
N PRO A 157 6.19 16.91 0.39
CA PRO A 157 6.43 18.09 -0.44
C PRO A 157 5.42 18.17 -1.59
N ALA A 158 5.08 19.39 -1.99
CA ALA A 158 4.32 19.66 -3.21
C ALA A 158 4.99 20.83 -3.94
N GLU A 159 5.44 20.60 -5.16
CA GLU A 159 6.11 21.61 -5.99
C GLU A 159 5.34 21.83 -7.30
N ALA A 160 5.14 23.10 -7.67
CA ALA A 160 4.51 23.44 -8.95
C ALA A 160 5.52 23.25 -10.10
N VAL A 161 5.17 22.44 -11.09
CA VAL A 161 6.08 22.10 -12.21
C VAL A 161 5.87 23.03 -13.42
N PHE A 162 4.62 23.34 -13.79
CA PHE A 162 4.29 24.29 -14.86
C PHE A 162 2.83 24.76 -14.77
N TYR A 163 2.50 25.79 -15.54
CA TYR A 163 1.12 26.23 -15.81
C TYR A 163 0.91 26.30 -17.33
N GLY A 164 -0.27 25.94 -17.81
CA GLY A 164 -0.61 25.97 -19.23
C GLY A 164 -2.11 25.98 -19.48
N SER A 165 -2.50 26.20 -20.74
CA SER A 165 -3.90 26.11 -21.19
C SER A 165 -4.02 25.00 -22.22
N VAL A 166 -4.94 24.07 -22.00
CA VAL A 166 -5.26 23.02 -22.97
C VAL A 166 -6.30 23.59 -23.92
N VAL A 167 -5.96 23.68 -25.20
CA VAL A 167 -6.88 24.11 -26.26
C VAL A 167 -7.54 22.87 -26.84
N HIS A 168 -8.88 22.89 -26.90
CA HIS A 168 -9.71 21.81 -27.42
C HIS A 168 -9.71 21.76 -28.95
#